data_AF-A0A1Z5KQP0-F1
#
_entry.id   AF-A0A1Z5KQP0-F1
#
_cell.length_a   1.000
_cell.length_b   1.000
_cell.length_c   1.000
_cell.angle_alpha   90.00
_cell.angle_beta   90.00
_cell.angle_gamma   90.00
#
_symmetry.space_group_name_H-M   'P 1'
#
loop_
_entity.id
_entity.type
_entity.pdbx_description
1 polymer ?
#
loop_
_entity_poly.entity_id
_entity_poly.type
_entity_poly.pdbx_seq_one_letter_code
_entity_poly.pdbx_strand_id
1 'polypeptide(L)'
;MLRRFLPSPRIATRRVRLLSTTASDRLVGYSPMAQGGPVNTNSTYIPTEKDVTTAGGVWAPTSAKRDALAEFKTAAAGKSLDEQATKEEKLDLYLVDGMILIGKCSDSSVLHLSEPADKMNAVETWWMKEKVTEDALLYQVQWKERLTDLSKKMDALLASMPADRCLRDIRDYMDAQDTLSDEEKKQGTPLAERAFPLMTVLEGEELTQQKVTEENLEQAISRFRLIIAQEAAKMLIERWDHLTTPSDHDVDRAAVQGIDLTKQDKVLSQLQMQSVLESFIQGDCASRVESLWALFDKEEDGLLDEDKMNMVCEMAIEPVGKALERLHDESLAASPARKPLEEFSAAPPSMGWRERRKDNCLKKNLKKMFRTTCKNHFRDEVEVNHRLRCIYAWANKKHQDNKIESVHVEEQGLAGRKRYVELKPKISLEEFREVQQIHFAHLDRVAQEFLKSYREDILIKQGKGRQRSEFYRESALFLTVVAIADFIITSL
;
A
#
# COMPACT_ATOMS: atom_id res chain seq x y z
N MET A 1 -60.20 26.62 16.93
CA MET A 1 -60.38 25.20 17.32
C MET A 1 -59.02 24.60 17.63
N LEU A 2 -58.75 24.36 18.92
CA LEU A 2 -57.51 23.82 19.46
C LEU A 2 -57.40 22.32 19.18
N ARG A 3 -56.34 21.85 18.52
CA ARG A 3 -55.91 20.44 18.60
C ARG A 3 -54.60 20.35 19.39
N ARG A 4 -54.69 19.59 20.47
CA ARG A 4 -53.71 19.36 21.51
C ARG A 4 -52.49 18.62 20.97
N PHE A 5 -51.31 19.12 21.33
CA PHE A 5 -50.07 18.35 21.35
C PHE A 5 -50.13 17.34 22.50
N LEU A 6 -49.89 16.06 22.20
CA LEU A 6 -49.54 15.05 23.19
C LEU A 6 -48.03 14.77 23.08
N PRO A 7 -47.25 14.83 24.16
CA PRO A 7 -45.86 14.42 24.15
C PRO A 7 -45.76 12.89 24.27
N SER A 8 -45.03 12.26 23.35
CA SER A 8 -44.64 10.86 23.42
C SER A 8 -43.55 10.66 24.48
N PRO A 9 -43.61 9.60 25.32
CA PRO A 9 -42.64 9.37 26.37
C PRO A 9 -41.30 8.89 25.81
N ARG A 10 -40.25 9.65 26.10
CA ARG A 10 -38.85 9.22 25.91
C ARG A 10 -38.55 8.09 26.88
N ILE A 11 -38.47 6.86 26.39
CA ILE A 11 -37.85 5.74 27.11
C ILE A 11 -36.33 5.96 27.05
N ALA A 12 -35.79 6.52 28.14
CA ALA A 12 -34.36 6.58 28.37
C ALA A 12 -33.88 5.20 28.87
N THR A 13 -33.33 4.37 27.98
CA THR A 13 -32.57 3.19 28.39
C THR A 13 -31.20 3.64 28.89
N ARG A 14 -31.13 3.85 30.20
CA ARG A 14 -29.90 4.05 30.98
C ARG A 14 -29.08 2.76 30.90
N ARG A 15 -28.10 2.70 29.98
CA ARG A 15 -27.09 1.63 29.98
C ARG A 15 -26.20 1.82 31.21
N VAL A 16 -26.43 0.99 32.21
CA VAL A 16 -25.52 0.79 33.35
C VAL A 16 -24.22 0.22 32.80
N ARG A 17 -23.12 0.97 32.92
CA ARG A 17 -21.76 0.45 32.81
C ARG A 17 -21.53 -0.49 33.98
N LEU A 18 -21.55 -1.79 33.72
CA LEU A 18 -20.91 -2.76 34.61
C LEU A 18 -19.44 -2.84 34.19
N LEU A 19 -18.60 -2.19 35.00
CA LEU A 19 -17.18 -2.48 35.11
C LEU A 19 -17.08 -3.84 35.81
N SER A 20 -16.64 -4.88 35.09
CA SER A 20 -16.03 -6.06 35.72
C SER A 20 -14.71 -6.36 35.01
N THR A 21 -13.65 -5.93 35.68
CA THR A 21 -12.27 -6.38 35.53
C THR A 21 -12.15 -7.88 35.82
N THR A 22 -11.74 -8.66 34.82
CA THR A 22 -10.84 -9.83 34.90
C THR A 22 -10.25 -9.94 33.48
N ALA A 23 -9.03 -9.48 33.21
CA ALA A 23 -7.74 -10.12 33.48
C ALA A 23 -7.64 -11.54 32.91
N SER A 24 -6.71 -11.69 31.95
CA SER A 24 -6.16 -12.93 31.38
C SER A 24 -6.90 -13.57 30.20
N ASP A 25 -6.61 -13.06 29.00
CA ASP A 25 -6.19 -13.93 27.87
C ASP A 25 -5.16 -13.16 27.05
N ARG A 26 -3.94 -13.13 27.59
CA ARG A 26 -2.74 -12.82 26.84
C ARG A 26 -2.51 -14.00 25.90
N LEU A 27 -2.89 -13.86 24.64
CA LEU A 27 -2.27 -14.60 23.55
C LEU A 27 -0.78 -14.35 23.65
N VAL A 28 -0.08 -15.36 24.16
CA VAL A 28 1.36 -15.41 24.32
C VAL A 28 1.94 -15.19 22.93
N GLY A 29 2.54 -14.01 22.72
CA GLY A 29 3.42 -13.78 21.60
C GLY A 29 4.54 -14.82 21.69
N TYR A 30 4.55 -15.76 20.75
CA TYR A 30 5.70 -16.61 20.52
C TYR A 30 6.82 -15.68 20.02
N SER A 31 7.72 -15.30 20.93
CA SER A 31 8.97 -14.66 20.55
C SER A 31 9.94 -15.79 20.19
N PRO A 32 10.41 -15.92 18.93
CA PRO A 32 11.30 -17.02 18.52
C PRO A 32 12.67 -16.96 19.20
N MET A 33 12.96 -15.88 19.94
CA MET A 33 14.20 -15.73 20.71
C MET A 33 14.20 -16.45 22.07
N ALA A 34 13.08 -17.04 22.48
CA ALA A 34 12.96 -17.70 23.79
C ALA A 34 13.09 -19.23 23.68
N GLN A 35 14.24 -19.73 23.22
CA GLN A 35 14.70 -21.07 23.61
C GLN A 35 16.11 -20.95 24.18
N GLY A 36 16.17 -20.95 25.51
CA GLY A 36 17.39 -20.88 26.29
C GLY A 36 18.12 -22.23 26.30
N GLY A 37 19.30 -22.24 25.69
CA GLY A 37 20.47 -22.93 26.24
C GLY A 37 21.33 -21.90 27.00
N PRO A 38 22.20 -22.33 27.94
CA PRO A 38 23.03 -21.40 28.72
C PRO A 38 23.92 -20.57 27.79
N VAL A 39 23.66 -19.26 27.75
CA VAL A 39 24.43 -18.28 26.98
C VAL A 39 25.81 -18.17 27.59
N ASN A 40 26.82 -18.64 26.86
CA ASN A 40 28.22 -18.44 27.18
C ASN A 40 28.53 -16.96 26.92
N THR A 41 28.73 -16.16 27.96
CA THR A 41 28.84 -14.69 27.90
C THR A 41 30.11 -14.16 27.22
N ASN A 42 30.83 -15.00 26.48
CA ASN A 42 32.10 -14.68 25.81
C ASN A 42 32.06 -14.80 24.28
N SER A 43 30.90 -15.01 23.64
CA SER A 43 30.84 -15.03 22.17
C SER A 43 30.59 -13.62 21.61
N THR A 44 31.60 -13.05 20.96
CA THR A 44 31.52 -11.91 20.01
C THR A 44 30.78 -12.28 18.70
N TYR A 45 29.95 -13.32 18.73
CA TYR A 45 29.30 -13.85 17.54
C TYR A 45 28.03 -13.06 17.25
N ILE A 46 28.12 -12.17 16.27
CA ILE A 46 26.96 -11.53 15.64
C ILE A 46 26.31 -12.59 14.74
N PRO A 47 25.02 -12.93 14.93
CA PRO A 47 24.32 -13.89 14.08
C PRO A 47 24.42 -13.47 12.61
N THR A 48 24.84 -14.39 11.77
CA THR A 48 25.00 -14.21 10.33
C THR A 48 23.70 -14.54 9.59
N GLU A 49 23.59 -14.11 8.32
CA GLU A 49 22.50 -14.44 7.39
C GLU A 49 22.15 -15.94 7.36
N LYS A 50 23.17 -16.79 7.50
CA LYS A 50 23.02 -18.25 7.53
C LYS A 50 22.36 -18.75 8.80
N ASP A 51 22.55 -18.09 9.94
CA ASP A 51 21.96 -18.53 11.21
C ASP A 51 20.45 -18.28 11.26
N VAL A 52 19.99 -17.20 10.61
CA VAL A 52 18.58 -16.84 10.51
C VAL A 52 17.84 -17.69 9.49
N THR A 53 18.49 -18.03 8.37
CA THR A 53 17.91 -18.91 7.32
C THR A 53 17.87 -20.38 7.75
N THR A 54 18.90 -20.86 8.46
CA THR A 54 18.98 -22.27 8.91
C THR A 54 18.06 -22.57 10.09
N ALA A 55 17.70 -21.57 10.89
CA ALA A 55 16.71 -21.70 11.99
C ALA A 55 15.25 -21.83 11.53
N GLY A 56 14.98 -21.80 10.22
CA GLY A 56 13.66 -22.09 9.66
C GLY A 56 12.60 -21.02 9.96
N GLY A 57 12.39 -20.09 9.02
CA GLY A 57 11.06 -19.50 8.81
C GLY A 57 10.63 -18.35 9.72
N VAL A 58 11.54 -17.53 10.26
CA VAL A 58 11.16 -16.32 11.05
C VAL A 58 10.34 -15.30 10.25
N TRP A 59 10.34 -15.40 8.91
CA TRP A 59 9.64 -14.49 8.00
C TRP A 59 8.48 -15.12 7.24
N ALA A 60 8.13 -16.37 7.50
CA ALA A 60 6.90 -16.93 6.94
C ALA A 60 5.74 -16.19 7.63
N PRO A 61 4.98 -15.34 6.92
CA PRO A 61 3.87 -14.68 7.56
C PRO A 61 2.79 -15.76 7.70
N THR A 62 2.66 -16.37 8.88
CA THR A 62 1.35 -16.87 9.32
C THR A 62 0.52 -15.65 9.69
N SER A 63 0.19 -14.83 8.68
CA SER A 63 -0.72 -13.73 8.87
C SER A 63 -2.11 -14.35 9.08
N ALA A 64 -2.88 -13.79 10.01
CA ALA A 64 -4.27 -14.23 10.22
C ALA A 64 -5.09 -14.19 8.91
N LYS A 65 -4.70 -13.35 7.94
CA LYS A 65 -5.25 -13.34 6.58
C LYS A 65 -4.92 -14.62 5.82
N ARG A 66 -3.66 -15.03 5.78
CA ARG A 66 -3.22 -16.26 5.12
C ARG A 66 -3.89 -17.49 5.72
N ASP A 67 -4.01 -17.56 7.04
CA ASP A 67 -4.67 -18.67 7.73
C ASP A 67 -6.16 -18.72 7.41
N ALA A 68 -6.85 -17.57 7.43
CA ALA A 68 -8.25 -17.48 7.03
C ALA A 68 -8.45 -17.87 5.56
N LEU A 69 -7.59 -17.41 4.65
CA LEU A 69 -7.65 -17.80 3.24
C LEU A 69 -7.38 -19.31 3.05
N ALA A 70 -6.45 -19.88 3.80
CA ALA A 70 -6.18 -21.31 3.79
C ALA A 70 -7.40 -22.10 4.27
N GLU A 71 -8.03 -21.67 5.37
CA GLU A 71 -9.27 -22.26 5.88
C GLU A 71 -10.36 -22.25 4.80
N PHE A 72 -10.63 -21.10 4.17
CA PHE A 72 -11.63 -21.03 3.10
C PHE A 72 -11.27 -21.88 1.88
N LYS A 73 -9.99 -21.96 1.50
CA LYS A 73 -9.54 -22.83 0.40
C LYS A 73 -9.76 -24.31 0.73
N THR A 74 -9.51 -24.73 1.97
CA THR A 74 -9.78 -26.11 2.39
C THR A 74 -11.28 -26.42 2.40
N ALA A 75 -12.11 -25.48 2.86
CA ALA A 75 -13.56 -25.59 2.80
C ALA A 75 -14.11 -25.62 1.36
N ALA A 76 -13.36 -25.10 0.39
CA ALA A 76 -13.79 -24.96 -0.99
C ALA A 76 -13.81 -26.25 -1.82
N ALA A 77 -13.43 -27.40 -1.23
CA ALA A 77 -13.50 -28.73 -1.84
C ALA A 77 -12.90 -28.80 -3.26
N GLY A 78 -11.78 -28.11 -3.48
CA GLY A 78 -11.04 -28.12 -4.74
C GLY A 78 -11.43 -27.04 -5.76
N LYS A 79 -12.44 -26.20 -5.49
CA LYS A 79 -12.72 -25.00 -6.29
C LYS A 79 -11.88 -23.81 -5.83
N SER A 80 -11.54 -22.90 -6.74
CA SER A 80 -10.92 -21.63 -6.35
C SER A 80 -11.92 -20.73 -5.61
N LEU A 81 -11.44 -19.83 -4.74
CA LEU A 81 -12.31 -18.88 -4.04
C LEU A 81 -13.03 -17.94 -5.01
N ASP A 82 -12.39 -17.65 -6.14
CA ASP A 82 -12.92 -16.82 -7.22
C ASP A 82 -14.07 -17.53 -7.96
N GLU A 83 -14.00 -18.85 -8.15
CA GLU A 83 -15.10 -19.65 -8.72
C GLU A 83 -16.33 -19.73 -7.81
N GLN A 84 -16.12 -19.62 -6.49
CA GLN A 84 -17.21 -19.62 -5.52
C GLN A 84 -17.86 -18.24 -5.35
N ALA A 85 -17.25 -17.18 -5.86
CA ALA A 85 -17.82 -15.85 -5.82
C ALA A 85 -19.09 -15.79 -6.68
N THR A 86 -20.15 -15.19 -6.14
CA THR A 86 -21.35 -14.86 -6.91
C THR A 86 -21.00 -13.90 -8.06
N LYS A 87 -21.84 -13.83 -9.11
CA LYS A 87 -21.62 -12.89 -10.23
C LYS A 87 -21.40 -11.45 -9.77
N GLU A 88 -22.15 -11.01 -8.77
CA GLU A 88 -21.98 -9.69 -8.15
C GLU A 88 -20.65 -9.55 -7.38
N GLU A 89 -20.23 -10.58 -6.65
CA GLU A 89 -18.97 -10.59 -5.90
C GLU A 89 -17.73 -10.61 -6.81
N LYS A 90 -17.84 -11.20 -8.00
CA LYS A 90 -16.80 -11.16 -9.02
C LYS A 90 -16.52 -9.75 -9.51
N LEU A 91 -17.54 -8.89 -9.60
CA LEU A 91 -17.36 -7.47 -9.98
C LEU A 91 -16.48 -6.72 -8.97
N ASP A 92 -16.58 -7.04 -7.67
CA ASP A 92 -15.70 -6.46 -6.65
C ASP A 92 -14.23 -6.92 -6.87
N LEU A 93 -14.02 -8.17 -7.32
CA LEU A 93 -12.69 -8.72 -7.61
C LEU A 93 -12.11 -8.13 -8.90
N TYR A 94 -12.91 -8.03 -9.97
CA TYR A 94 -12.48 -7.43 -11.24
C TYR A 94 -12.10 -5.96 -11.10
N LEU A 95 -12.81 -5.20 -10.27
CA LEU A 95 -12.42 -3.83 -9.93
C LEU A 95 -10.99 -3.80 -9.34
N VAL A 96 -10.69 -4.69 -8.39
CA VAL A 96 -9.37 -4.76 -7.78
C VAL A 96 -8.32 -5.25 -8.76
N ASP A 97 -8.63 -6.24 -9.57
CA ASP A 97 -7.70 -6.79 -10.55
C ASP A 97 -7.36 -5.75 -11.65
N GLY A 98 -8.34 -4.94 -12.08
CA GLY A 98 -8.09 -3.78 -12.95
C GLY A 98 -7.23 -2.71 -12.29
N MET A 99 -7.43 -2.43 -11.00
CA MET A 99 -6.53 -1.55 -10.24
C MET A 99 -5.14 -2.16 -10.09
N ILE A 100 -5.00 -3.48 -9.93
CA ILE A 100 -3.69 -4.18 -9.86
C ILE A 100 -2.93 -3.97 -11.16
N LEU A 101 -3.61 -4.05 -12.31
CA LEU A 101 -3.00 -3.76 -13.60
C LEU A 101 -2.43 -2.34 -13.65
N ILE A 102 -3.24 -1.34 -13.28
CA ILE A 102 -2.79 0.07 -13.17
C ILE A 102 -1.60 0.20 -12.21
N GLY A 103 -1.69 -0.40 -11.02
CA GLY A 103 -0.64 -0.36 -10.00
C GLY A 103 0.67 -1.00 -10.46
N LYS A 104 0.60 -2.15 -11.13
CA LYS A 104 1.78 -2.84 -11.69
C LYS A 104 2.50 -1.98 -12.73
N CYS A 105 1.73 -1.32 -13.58
CA CYS A 105 2.22 -0.40 -14.60
C CYS A 105 2.83 0.89 -14.00
N SER A 106 2.37 1.31 -12.83
CA SER A 106 2.95 2.45 -12.11
C SER A 106 4.14 2.08 -11.22
N ASP A 107 4.23 0.83 -10.74
CA ASP A 107 5.38 0.34 -9.99
C ASP A 107 6.60 0.07 -10.89
N SER A 108 6.37 -0.10 -12.20
CA SER A 108 7.39 -0.44 -13.20
C SER A 108 7.67 0.72 -14.16
N SER A 109 8.90 0.86 -14.65
CA SER A 109 9.31 1.86 -15.65
C SER A 109 8.87 1.53 -17.09
N VAL A 110 8.08 0.46 -17.27
CA VAL A 110 7.95 -0.30 -18.55
C VAL A 110 7.02 0.35 -19.59
N LEU A 111 6.29 1.42 -19.27
CA LEU A 111 5.34 2.00 -20.22
C LEU A 111 5.89 3.24 -20.91
N HIS A 112 6.30 3.06 -22.17
CA HIS A 112 6.32 4.13 -23.16
C HIS A 112 4.87 4.42 -23.60
N LEU A 113 4.16 5.21 -22.80
CA LEU A 113 2.81 5.68 -23.12
C LEU A 113 2.87 6.54 -24.39
N SER A 114 1.98 6.33 -25.36
CA SER A 114 2.10 6.97 -26.67
C SER A 114 1.47 8.37 -26.74
N GLU A 115 0.28 8.57 -26.15
CA GLU A 115 -0.41 9.87 -26.06
C GLU A 115 -0.46 10.47 -24.63
N PRO A 116 -0.71 9.71 -23.55
CA PRO A 116 -0.76 10.32 -22.22
C PRO A 116 0.62 10.51 -21.59
N ALA A 117 1.68 10.04 -22.27
CA ALA A 117 3.01 10.62 -22.11
C ALA A 117 2.98 12.12 -22.37
N ASP A 118 2.18 12.68 -23.27
CA ASP A 118 2.16 14.14 -23.50
C ASP A 118 1.71 14.93 -22.27
N LYS A 119 0.79 14.39 -21.46
CA LYS A 119 0.32 15.07 -20.24
C LYS A 119 1.32 14.95 -19.11
N MET A 120 1.97 13.79 -18.98
CA MET A 120 3.03 13.57 -18.01
C MET A 120 4.30 14.35 -18.37
N ASN A 121 4.69 14.31 -19.64
CA ASN A 121 5.72 15.12 -20.26
C ASN A 121 5.35 16.61 -20.17
N ALA A 122 4.08 17.00 -20.18
CA ALA A 122 3.71 18.42 -19.98
C ALA A 122 3.95 18.87 -18.53
N VAL A 123 3.73 18.01 -17.53
CA VAL A 123 4.12 18.31 -16.13
C VAL A 123 5.62 18.36 -16.03
N GLU A 124 6.31 17.32 -16.51
CA GLU A 124 7.75 17.23 -16.49
C GLU A 124 8.38 18.42 -17.22
N THR A 125 7.98 18.69 -18.46
CA THR A 125 8.47 19.83 -19.25
C THR A 125 8.18 21.16 -18.57
N TRP A 126 7.03 21.33 -17.90
CA TRP A 126 6.74 22.55 -17.16
C TRP A 126 7.63 22.69 -15.92
N TRP A 127 7.78 21.61 -15.17
CA TRP A 127 8.61 21.50 -13.96
C TRP A 127 10.11 21.67 -14.28
N MET A 128 10.53 21.13 -15.41
CA MET A 128 11.87 21.21 -16.00
C MET A 128 12.08 22.46 -16.83
N LYS A 129 11.06 23.27 -17.11
CA LYS A 129 11.22 24.49 -17.93
C LYS A 129 12.17 25.47 -17.26
N GLU A 130 12.17 25.47 -15.93
CA GLU A 130 13.24 26.02 -15.12
C GLU A 130 14.37 24.99 -15.04
N LYS A 131 15.01 24.67 -16.17
CA LYS A 131 16.23 23.84 -16.17
C LYS A 131 17.26 24.60 -15.36
N VAL A 132 17.37 24.22 -14.11
CA VAL A 132 18.33 24.81 -13.18
C VAL A 132 19.66 24.16 -13.49
N THR A 133 20.49 24.92 -14.20
CA THR A 133 21.83 24.52 -14.62
C THR A 133 22.83 24.52 -13.46
N GLU A 134 22.52 25.22 -12.37
CA GLU A 134 23.32 25.28 -11.14
C GLU A 134 22.42 24.99 -9.94
N ASP A 135 22.77 24.00 -9.11
CA ASP A 135 21.91 23.57 -8.01
C ASP A 135 21.65 24.69 -7.00
N ALA A 136 20.45 25.27 -7.06
CA ALA A 136 20.04 26.34 -6.17
C ALA A 136 19.50 25.76 -4.86
N LEU A 137 20.08 26.18 -3.74
CA LEU A 137 19.53 25.89 -2.41
C LEU A 137 18.34 26.81 -2.12
N LEU A 138 17.16 26.22 -1.94
CA LEU A 138 15.92 26.97 -1.77
C LEU A 138 15.32 26.78 -0.38
N TYR A 139 14.80 27.87 0.18
CA TYR A 139 14.15 27.88 1.49
C TYR A 139 12.74 27.28 1.45
N GLN A 140 12.25 26.87 2.63
CA GLN A 140 10.90 26.29 2.81
C GLN A 140 9.79 27.07 2.12
N VAL A 141 9.80 28.41 2.19
CA VAL A 141 8.73 29.25 1.62
C VAL A 141 8.71 29.12 0.09
N GLN A 142 9.88 29.16 -0.56
CA GLN A 142 10.03 29.04 -2.00
C GLN A 142 9.58 27.65 -2.48
N TRP A 143 9.94 26.60 -1.73
CA TRP A 143 9.48 25.25 -2.02
C TRP A 143 7.98 25.07 -1.84
N LYS A 144 7.41 25.58 -0.76
CA LYS A 144 5.97 25.52 -0.53
C LYS A 144 5.21 26.18 -1.67
N GLU A 145 5.65 27.35 -2.14
CA GLU A 145 5.05 28.04 -3.28
C GLU A 145 5.14 27.19 -4.55
N ARG A 146 6.34 26.71 -4.90
CA ARG A 146 6.55 25.86 -6.09
C ARG A 146 5.76 24.56 -6.09
N LEU A 147 5.78 23.82 -4.98
CA LEU A 147 5.04 22.57 -4.83
C LEU A 147 3.52 22.81 -4.85
N THR A 148 3.06 23.94 -4.32
CA THR A 148 1.64 24.34 -4.41
C THR A 148 1.26 24.64 -5.87
N ASP A 149 2.11 25.33 -6.62
CA ASP A 149 1.84 25.62 -8.03
C ASP A 149 1.93 24.37 -8.91
N LEU A 150 2.85 23.46 -8.62
CA LEU A 150 2.91 22.13 -9.22
C LEU A 150 1.60 21.36 -8.96
N SER A 151 1.11 21.35 -7.71
CA SER A 151 -0.17 20.71 -7.38
C SER A 151 -1.33 21.32 -8.18
N LYS A 152 -1.40 22.65 -8.32
CA LYS A 152 -2.44 23.31 -9.14
C LYS A 152 -2.34 22.89 -10.62
N LYS A 153 -1.12 22.76 -11.14
CA LYS A 153 -0.89 22.29 -12.52
C LYS A 153 -1.36 20.85 -12.70
N MET A 154 -1.06 19.98 -11.74
CA MET A 154 -1.56 18.60 -11.72
C MET A 154 -3.09 18.55 -11.63
N ASP A 155 -3.72 19.37 -10.79
CA ASP A 155 -5.18 19.47 -10.71
C ASP A 155 -5.82 19.88 -12.04
N ALA A 156 -5.23 20.83 -12.76
CA ALA A 156 -5.71 21.23 -14.09
C ALA A 156 -5.63 20.08 -15.10
N LEU A 157 -4.57 19.27 -15.06
CA LEU A 157 -4.43 18.09 -15.93
C LEU A 157 -5.37 16.96 -15.53
N LEU A 158 -5.55 16.72 -14.23
CA LEU A 158 -6.52 15.75 -13.71
C LEU A 158 -7.95 16.14 -14.07
N ALA A 159 -8.27 17.44 -14.17
CA ALA A 159 -9.55 17.92 -14.66
C ALA A 159 -9.75 17.62 -16.16
N SER A 160 -8.67 17.57 -16.96
CA SER A 160 -8.72 17.17 -18.38
C SER A 160 -8.89 15.66 -18.60
N MET A 161 -8.70 14.85 -17.56
CA MET A 161 -8.81 13.38 -17.57
C MET A 161 -9.84 12.93 -16.53
N PRO A 162 -11.12 13.29 -16.68
CA PRO A 162 -12.09 13.13 -15.61
C PRO A 162 -12.27 11.64 -15.27
N ALA A 163 -12.32 11.34 -13.97
CA ALA A 163 -12.29 9.97 -13.45
C ALA A 163 -13.40 9.07 -14.02
N ASP A 164 -14.59 9.63 -14.26
CA ASP A 164 -15.75 8.92 -14.81
C ASP A 164 -15.57 8.48 -16.27
N ARG A 165 -14.54 8.98 -16.97
CA ARG A 165 -14.15 8.55 -18.31
C ARG A 165 -13.00 7.55 -18.24
N CYS A 166 -11.93 7.89 -17.53
CA CYS A 166 -10.72 7.08 -17.51
C CYS A 166 -10.85 5.81 -16.64
N LEU A 167 -11.67 5.87 -15.59
CA LEU A 167 -11.76 4.79 -14.58
C LEU A 167 -13.05 3.98 -14.68
N ARG A 168 -13.93 4.30 -15.65
CA ARG A 168 -15.23 3.65 -15.81
C ARG A 168 -15.08 2.16 -16.04
N ASP A 169 -14.17 1.80 -16.93
CA ASP A 169 -14.01 0.46 -17.48
C ASP A 169 -12.95 -0.35 -16.71
N ILE A 170 -12.56 0.09 -15.49
CA ILE A 170 -11.49 -0.58 -14.73
C ILE A 170 -11.77 -2.06 -14.53
N ARG A 171 -13.02 -2.41 -14.22
CA ARG A 171 -13.39 -3.82 -14.01
C ARG A 171 -13.40 -4.62 -15.33
N ASP A 172 -13.64 -3.95 -16.46
CA ASP A 172 -13.74 -4.58 -17.77
C ASP A 172 -12.35 -4.92 -18.33
N TYR A 173 -11.26 -4.36 -17.76
CA TYR A 173 -9.88 -4.81 -18.06
C TYR A 173 -9.68 -6.32 -17.82
N MET A 174 -10.51 -6.94 -16.97
CA MET A 174 -10.35 -8.34 -16.55
C MET A 174 -11.56 -9.23 -16.85
N ASP A 175 -12.73 -8.66 -17.18
CA ASP A 175 -13.98 -9.39 -17.44
C ASP A 175 -14.09 -9.96 -18.87
N ALA A 176 -12.98 -10.48 -19.41
CA ALA A 176 -12.95 -11.06 -20.76
C ALA A 176 -13.49 -12.51 -20.83
N GLN A 177 -14.08 -13.04 -19.74
CA GLN A 177 -14.49 -14.45 -19.64
C GLN A 177 -15.97 -14.75 -19.91
N ASP A 178 -16.82 -13.75 -20.20
CA ASP A 178 -18.19 -13.98 -20.69
C ASP A 178 -18.32 -13.83 -22.23
N THR A 179 -17.22 -13.60 -22.97
CA THR A 179 -17.23 -13.46 -24.45
C THR A 179 -16.72 -14.68 -25.23
N LEU A 180 -16.32 -15.78 -24.57
CA LEU A 180 -15.85 -16.98 -25.25
C LEU A 180 -16.94 -18.06 -25.29
N SER A 181 -17.37 -18.41 -26.50
CA SER A 181 -18.34 -19.49 -26.74
C SER A 181 -17.78 -20.86 -26.31
N ASP A 182 -18.67 -21.77 -25.93
CA ASP A 182 -18.31 -23.10 -25.41
C ASP A 182 -17.55 -24.02 -26.40
N GLU A 183 -17.41 -23.61 -27.67
CA GLU A 183 -16.67 -24.35 -28.70
C GLU A 183 -15.14 -24.34 -28.47
N GLU A 184 -14.57 -23.31 -27.85
CA GLU A 184 -13.11 -23.16 -27.68
C GLU A 184 -12.53 -23.92 -26.47
N LYS A 185 -13.40 -24.51 -25.62
CA LYS A 185 -13.00 -25.25 -24.41
C LYS A 185 -12.53 -26.69 -24.68
N LYS A 186 -12.53 -27.16 -25.93
CA LYS A 186 -12.29 -28.59 -26.27
C LYS A 186 -10.89 -28.97 -26.76
N GLN A 187 -9.92 -28.06 -26.84
CA GLN A 187 -8.52 -28.45 -27.10
C GLN A 187 -7.68 -28.34 -25.84
N GLY A 188 -7.32 -29.51 -25.29
CA GLY A 188 -6.51 -29.65 -24.10
C GLY A 188 -5.11 -29.08 -24.30
N THR A 189 -4.81 -27.99 -23.58
CA THR A 189 -3.46 -27.58 -23.24
C THR A 189 -3.37 -27.42 -21.71
N PRO A 190 -2.26 -27.84 -21.07
CA PRO A 190 -2.19 -27.93 -19.61
C PRO A 190 -2.14 -26.56 -18.93
N LEU A 191 -2.77 -26.50 -17.74
CA LEU A 191 -2.69 -25.42 -16.76
C LEU A 191 -1.22 -25.16 -16.33
N ALA A 192 -0.51 -24.21 -16.95
CA ALA A 192 0.69 -23.58 -16.35
C ALA A 192 1.18 -22.31 -17.07
N GLU A 193 0.87 -22.08 -18.34
CA GLU A 193 1.43 -20.95 -19.13
C GLU A 193 0.46 -19.76 -19.35
N ARG A 194 -0.66 -19.71 -18.62
CA ARG A 194 -1.74 -18.69 -18.80
C ARG A 194 -1.74 -17.50 -17.83
N ALA A 195 -0.72 -17.34 -16.99
CA ALA A 195 -0.56 -16.10 -16.23
C ALA A 195 0.24 -15.09 -17.06
N PHE A 196 -0.44 -14.49 -18.04
CA PHE A 196 -0.02 -13.34 -18.86
C PHE A 196 1.13 -13.58 -19.87
N PRO A 197 0.86 -13.62 -21.18
CA PRO A 197 1.73 -12.99 -22.16
C PRO A 197 1.22 -11.55 -22.37
N LEU A 198 2.03 -10.52 -22.16
CA LEU A 198 2.94 -10.05 -23.21
C LEU A 198 2.22 -9.97 -24.57
N MET A 199 1.96 -8.73 -25.01
CA MET A 199 2.17 -8.29 -26.39
C MET A 199 2.52 -9.42 -27.38
N THR A 200 1.58 -9.85 -28.21
CA THR A 200 1.71 -9.81 -29.69
C THR A 200 0.49 -10.41 -30.40
N VAL A 201 -0.13 -9.56 -31.23
CA VAL A 201 -0.72 -9.80 -32.57
C VAL A 201 -1.50 -11.10 -32.78
N LEU A 202 -2.78 -10.99 -33.15
CA LEU A 202 -3.34 -11.72 -34.29
C LEU A 202 -4.66 -11.08 -34.78
N GLU A 203 -4.82 -11.19 -36.09
CA GLU A 203 -5.74 -10.52 -37.00
C GLU A 203 -7.20 -11.00 -36.86
N GLY A 204 -8.10 -10.14 -37.36
CA GLY A 204 -9.30 -10.59 -38.07
C GLY A 204 -10.46 -11.10 -37.21
N GLU A 205 -11.32 -10.20 -36.77
CA GLU A 205 -12.67 -10.02 -37.36
C GLU A 205 -13.49 -9.02 -36.54
N GLU A 206 -14.23 -8.20 -37.26
CA GLU A 206 -15.09 -7.13 -36.76
C GLU A 206 -16.32 -7.72 -36.07
N LEU A 207 -16.60 -7.29 -34.83
CA LEU A 207 -17.97 -7.12 -34.35
C LEU A 207 -18.02 -6.25 -33.09
N THR A 208 -19.04 -5.40 -33.10
CA THR A 208 -19.32 -4.26 -32.24
C THR A 208 -19.60 -4.65 -30.78
N GLN A 209 -18.57 -4.67 -29.94
CA GLN A 209 -18.64 -4.51 -28.49
C GLN A 209 -17.49 -3.59 -28.09
N GLN A 210 -17.75 -2.65 -27.18
CA GLN A 210 -16.84 -1.57 -26.81
C GLN A 210 -15.61 -2.16 -26.08
N LYS A 211 -14.64 -2.69 -26.86
CA LYS A 211 -13.37 -3.19 -26.37
C LYS A 211 -12.70 -2.08 -25.58
N VAL A 212 -12.32 -2.40 -24.35
CA VAL A 212 -11.47 -1.52 -23.55
C VAL A 212 -10.25 -1.15 -24.38
N THR A 213 -10.15 0.13 -24.75
CA THR A 213 -9.06 0.59 -25.60
C THR A 213 -7.78 0.70 -24.78
N GLU A 214 -6.65 0.44 -25.43
CA GLU A 214 -5.32 0.71 -24.86
C GLU A 214 -5.25 2.15 -24.33
N GLU A 215 -5.84 3.10 -25.06
CA GLU A 215 -5.98 4.50 -24.67
C GLU A 215 -6.65 4.71 -23.30
N ASN A 216 -7.74 3.98 -22.98
CA ASN A 216 -8.41 4.12 -21.68
C ASN A 216 -7.50 3.66 -20.54
N LEU A 217 -6.78 2.55 -20.72
CA LEU A 217 -5.81 2.04 -19.74
C LEU A 217 -4.66 3.02 -19.54
N GLU A 218 -4.09 3.51 -20.63
CA GLU A 218 -3.02 4.50 -20.59
C GLU A 218 -3.46 5.78 -19.85
N GLN A 219 -4.68 6.29 -20.13
CA GLN A 219 -5.24 7.43 -19.40
C GLN A 219 -5.44 7.15 -17.91
N ALA A 220 -5.90 5.96 -17.54
CA ALA A 220 -6.06 5.55 -16.14
C ALA A 220 -4.71 5.49 -15.41
N ILE A 221 -3.67 4.98 -16.07
CA ILE A 221 -2.30 4.91 -15.55
C ILE A 221 -1.71 6.32 -15.37
N SER A 222 -1.83 7.19 -16.37
CA SER A 222 -1.35 8.57 -16.25
C SER A 222 -2.10 9.36 -15.19
N ARG A 223 -3.42 9.14 -15.07
CA ARG A 223 -4.21 9.72 -13.98
C ARG A 223 -3.66 9.26 -12.63
N PHE A 224 -3.41 7.96 -12.45
CA PHE A 224 -2.88 7.44 -11.20
C PHE A 224 -1.48 8.00 -10.88
N ARG A 225 -0.57 8.04 -11.84
CA ARG A 225 0.78 8.63 -11.64
C ARG A 225 0.73 10.11 -11.26
N LEU A 226 -0.15 10.90 -11.88
CA LEU A 226 -0.36 12.30 -11.48
C LEU A 226 -0.87 12.43 -10.03
N ILE A 227 -1.76 11.53 -9.61
CA ILE A 227 -2.23 11.50 -8.22
C ILE A 227 -1.08 11.15 -7.27
N ILE A 228 -0.25 10.15 -7.60
CA ILE A 228 0.93 9.78 -6.80
C ILE A 228 1.86 11.00 -6.65
N ALA A 229 2.21 11.66 -7.76
CA ALA A 229 3.10 12.82 -7.73
C ALA A 229 2.51 13.98 -6.92
N GLN A 230 1.19 14.19 -6.99
CA GLN A 230 0.52 15.20 -6.17
C GLN A 230 0.59 14.88 -4.68
N GLU A 231 0.37 13.62 -4.30
CA GLU A 231 0.50 13.19 -2.90
C GLU A 231 1.95 13.24 -2.43
N ALA A 232 2.93 12.97 -3.30
CA ALA A 232 4.35 13.14 -3.00
C ALA A 232 4.70 14.61 -2.75
N ALA A 233 4.22 15.53 -3.59
CA ALA A 233 4.42 16.97 -3.39
C ALA A 233 3.83 17.47 -2.05
N LYS A 234 2.63 17.01 -1.68
CA LYS A 234 2.03 17.32 -0.37
C LYS A 234 2.87 16.77 0.78
N MET A 235 3.31 15.52 0.66
CA MET A 235 4.12 14.86 1.67
C MET A 235 5.46 15.59 1.88
N LEU A 236 6.12 16.07 0.82
CA LEU A 236 7.35 16.86 0.91
C LEU A 236 7.14 18.19 1.65
N ILE A 237 5.97 18.83 1.49
CA ILE A 237 5.58 20.02 2.26
C ILE A 237 5.36 19.68 3.74
N GLU A 238 4.62 18.59 4.01
CA GLU A 238 4.26 18.16 5.37
C GLU A 238 5.48 17.70 6.17
N ARG A 239 6.44 17.02 5.52
CA ARG A 239 7.65 16.45 6.13
C ARG A 239 8.86 17.37 6.05
N TRP A 240 8.68 18.64 5.70
CA TRP A 240 9.78 19.60 5.54
C TRP A 240 10.74 19.66 6.74
N ASP A 241 10.20 19.64 7.95
CA ASP A 241 11.01 19.72 9.17
C ASP A 241 11.88 18.46 9.33
N HIS A 242 11.39 17.28 8.93
CA HIS A 242 12.19 16.05 8.90
C HIS A 242 13.28 16.07 7.84
N LEU A 243 13.04 16.74 6.70
CA LEU A 243 14.03 16.88 5.63
C LEU A 243 15.15 17.85 6.00
N THR A 244 14.85 18.90 6.76
CA THR A 244 15.81 19.98 7.04
C THR A 244 16.48 19.86 8.40
N THR A 245 15.87 19.21 9.38
CA THR A 245 16.46 19.06 10.71
C THR A 245 17.53 17.96 10.69
N PRO A 246 18.75 18.20 11.21
CA PRO A 246 19.75 17.15 11.38
C PRO A 246 19.22 16.07 12.33
N SER A 247 19.57 14.80 12.08
CA SER A 247 19.23 13.73 13.01
C SER A 247 20.05 13.87 14.30
N ASP A 248 19.59 13.29 15.41
CA ASP A 248 20.39 13.22 16.65
C ASP A 248 21.77 12.57 16.37
N HIS A 249 21.81 11.64 15.43
CA HIS A 249 23.05 10.98 14.98
C HIS A 249 23.98 11.89 14.17
N ASP A 250 23.44 12.81 13.37
CA ASP A 250 24.25 13.85 12.71
C ASP A 250 24.86 14.80 13.76
N VAL A 251 24.09 15.16 14.79
CA VAL A 251 24.57 16.00 15.92
C VAL A 251 25.69 15.30 16.68
N ASP A 252 25.52 14.02 16.99
CA ASP A 252 26.54 13.22 17.65
C ASP A 252 27.83 13.12 16.81
N ARG A 253 27.71 12.83 15.50
CA ARG A 253 28.86 12.76 14.58
C ARG A 253 29.62 14.07 14.51
N ALA A 254 28.90 15.18 14.33
CA ALA A 254 29.50 16.49 14.24
C ALA A 254 30.24 16.87 15.54
N ALA A 255 29.64 16.59 16.70
CA ALA A 255 30.27 16.76 17.99
C ALA A 255 31.55 15.91 18.14
N VAL A 256 31.52 14.66 17.65
CA VAL A 256 32.67 13.75 17.67
C VAL A 256 33.82 14.23 16.79
N GLN A 257 33.50 14.69 15.58
CA GLN A 257 34.48 15.14 14.59
C GLN A 257 34.97 16.57 14.84
N GLY A 258 34.41 17.27 15.82
CA GLY A 258 34.69 18.68 16.08
C GLY A 258 34.27 19.57 14.91
N ILE A 259 33.30 19.12 14.12
CA ILE A 259 32.73 19.86 13.01
C ILE A 259 31.55 20.63 13.57
N ASP A 260 31.54 21.96 13.41
CA ASP A 260 30.31 22.69 13.59
C ASP A 260 29.33 22.18 12.56
N LEU A 261 28.18 21.65 12.99
CA LEU A 261 27.01 21.59 12.13
C LEU A 261 26.78 23.03 11.69
N THR A 262 27.31 23.39 10.51
CA THR A 262 26.95 24.63 9.83
C THR A 262 25.46 24.69 9.96
N LYS A 263 24.93 25.81 10.49
CA LYS A 263 23.49 26.05 10.59
C LYS A 263 22.94 25.58 9.26
N GLN A 264 22.34 24.39 9.22
CA GLN A 264 21.83 23.87 7.98
C GLN A 264 20.66 24.79 7.77
N ASP A 265 20.90 25.81 6.95
CA ASP A 265 19.87 26.72 6.53
C ASP A 265 18.74 25.81 6.07
N LYS A 266 17.50 26.14 6.44
CA LYS A 266 16.32 25.30 6.14
C LYS A 266 16.07 25.33 4.63
N VAL A 267 17.00 24.72 3.90
CA VAL A 267 17.19 24.75 2.45
C VAL A 267 17.40 23.32 1.98
N LEU A 268 16.90 23.04 0.79
CA LEU A 268 17.10 21.77 0.10
C LEU A 268 17.53 22.06 -1.34
N SER A 269 18.34 21.14 -1.88
CA SER A 269 18.76 21.12 -3.27
C SER A 269 17.55 21.15 -4.20
N GLN A 270 17.61 22.02 -5.20
CA GLN A 270 16.62 22.04 -6.26
C GLN A 270 16.67 20.77 -7.09
N LEU A 271 17.87 20.32 -7.46
CA LEU A 271 18.03 19.15 -8.30
C LEU A 271 17.54 17.87 -7.62
N GLN A 272 17.86 17.67 -6.34
CA GLN A 272 17.42 16.47 -5.60
C GLN A 272 15.89 16.42 -5.48
N MET A 273 15.26 17.55 -5.17
CA MET A 273 13.80 17.62 -5.05
C MET A 273 13.09 17.42 -6.41
N GLN A 274 13.68 17.94 -7.50
CA GLN A 274 13.19 17.69 -8.86
C GLN A 274 13.27 16.19 -9.19
N SER A 275 14.42 15.56 -8.92
CA SER A 275 14.63 14.12 -9.11
C SER A 275 13.63 13.27 -8.32
N VAL A 276 13.33 13.64 -7.07
CA VAL A 276 12.31 12.97 -6.27
C VAL A 276 10.95 13.03 -6.97
N LEU A 277 10.50 14.20 -7.37
CA LEU A 277 9.19 14.32 -8.03
C LEU A 277 9.13 13.59 -9.37
N GLU A 278 10.20 13.66 -10.17
CA GLU A 278 10.32 12.91 -11.41
C GLU A 278 10.21 11.40 -11.20
N SER A 279 10.83 10.88 -10.14
CA SER A 279 10.74 9.45 -9.82
C SER A 279 9.31 9.01 -9.46
N PHE A 280 8.48 9.90 -8.92
CA PHE A 280 7.05 9.63 -8.67
C PHE A 280 6.17 9.82 -9.92
N ILE A 281 6.58 10.69 -10.84
CA ILE A 281 5.89 10.90 -12.12
C ILE A 281 6.22 9.73 -13.06
N GLN A 282 7.48 9.53 -13.41
CA GLN A 282 7.91 8.60 -14.46
C GLN A 282 8.66 7.37 -13.95
N GLY A 283 9.32 7.47 -12.79
CA GLY A 283 10.14 6.39 -12.24
C GLY A 283 9.35 5.18 -11.71
N ASP A 284 10.10 4.10 -11.51
CA ASP A 284 9.68 2.91 -10.77
C ASP A 284 9.89 3.05 -9.25
N CYS A 285 9.55 2.00 -8.52
CA CYS A 285 9.75 1.94 -7.08
C CYS A 285 11.23 2.08 -6.67
N ALA A 286 12.15 1.54 -7.47
CA ALA A 286 13.57 1.66 -7.19
C ALA A 286 14.01 3.12 -7.29
N SER A 287 13.72 3.78 -8.42
CA SER A 287 14.02 5.18 -8.68
C SER A 287 13.51 6.13 -7.58
N ARG A 288 12.34 5.84 -6.99
CA ARG A 288 11.77 6.60 -5.85
C ARG A 288 12.62 6.51 -4.60
N VAL A 289 13.05 5.31 -4.27
CA VAL A 289 13.90 5.10 -3.10
C VAL A 289 15.28 5.71 -3.32
N GLU A 290 15.85 5.63 -4.53
CA GLU A 290 17.16 6.21 -4.85
C GLU A 290 17.14 7.74 -4.80
N SER A 291 16.13 8.38 -5.39
CA SER A 291 16.00 9.84 -5.36
C SER A 291 15.75 10.35 -3.94
N LEU A 292 14.93 9.66 -3.16
CA LEU A 292 14.73 9.97 -1.74
C LEU A 292 16.01 9.74 -0.93
N TRP A 293 16.76 8.68 -1.22
CA TRP A 293 18.05 8.42 -0.57
C TRP A 293 19.01 9.59 -0.78
N ALA A 294 19.17 10.02 -2.02
CA ALA A 294 19.99 11.18 -2.37
C ALA A 294 19.52 12.47 -1.67
N LEU A 295 18.20 12.66 -1.51
CA LEU A 295 17.65 13.82 -0.79
C LEU A 295 17.99 13.81 0.72
N PHE A 296 18.07 12.63 1.34
CA PHE A 296 18.43 12.51 2.76
C PHE A 296 19.95 12.47 3.00
N ASP A 297 20.72 12.13 1.97
CA ASP A 297 22.18 12.12 1.98
C ASP A 297 22.75 13.52 1.71
N LYS A 298 22.65 14.39 2.72
CA LYS A 298 23.17 15.77 2.66
C LYS A 298 24.69 15.85 2.63
N GLU A 299 25.37 14.79 3.06
CA GLU A 299 26.83 14.75 3.16
C GLU A 299 27.46 14.20 1.87
N GLU A 300 26.63 13.71 0.93
CA GLU A 300 27.05 13.09 -0.33
C GLU A 300 28.03 11.93 -0.13
N ASP A 301 27.95 11.25 1.03
CA ASP A 301 28.79 10.10 1.34
C ASP A 301 28.16 8.77 0.92
N GLY A 302 26.91 8.80 0.45
CA GLY A 302 26.10 7.65 0.06
C GLY A 302 25.50 6.90 1.24
N LEU A 303 25.63 7.42 2.47
CA LEU A 303 25.40 6.68 3.70
C LEU A 303 24.28 7.31 4.55
N LEU A 304 23.32 6.48 4.97
CA LEU A 304 22.23 6.90 5.85
C LEU A 304 22.26 6.16 7.19
N ASP A 305 21.83 6.85 8.25
CA ASP A 305 21.50 6.21 9.52
C ASP A 305 20.12 5.53 9.47
N GLU A 306 19.78 4.78 10.53
CA GLU A 306 18.54 4.03 10.64
C GLU A 306 17.29 4.92 10.45
N ASP A 307 17.29 6.12 11.04
CA ASP A 307 16.14 7.00 11.05
C ASP A 307 15.90 7.63 9.67
N LYS A 308 16.98 8.07 9.00
CA LYS A 308 16.90 8.56 7.62
C LYS A 308 16.47 7.46 6.65
N MET A 309 17.00 6.25 6.78
CA MET A 309 16.60 5.10 5.95
C MET A 309 15.12 4.75 6.17
N ASN A 310 14.63 4.77 7.41
CA ASN A 310 13.22 4.57 7.72
C ASN A 310 12.35 5.64 7.05
N MET A 311 12.77 6.91 7.11
CA MET A 311 12.06 8.02 6.49
C MET A 311 12.00 7.89 4.96
N VAL A 312 13.10 7.48 4.31
CA VAL A 312 13.13 7.18 2.88
C VAL A 312 12.05 6.14 2.50
N CYS A 313 11.97 5.05 3.25
CA CYS A 313 10.99 3.99 2.97
C CYS A 313 9.55 4.44 3.24
N GLU A 314 9.31 5.15 4.35
CA GLU A 314 7.99 5.73 4.65
C GLU A 314 7.54 6.68 3.54
N MET A 315 8.43 7.58 3.11
CA MET A 315 8.16 8.56 2.06
C MET A 315 8.02 7.94 0.67
N ALA A 316 8.60 6.76 0.42
CA ALA A 316 8.37 5.99 -0.81
C ALA A 316 7.00 5.29 -0.82
N ILE A 317 6.51 4.83 0.33
CA ILE A 317 5.26 4.05 0.46
C ILE A 317 4.03 4.96 0.61
N GLU A 318 4.09 5.97 1.48
CA GLU A 318 2.93 6.76 1.91
C GLU A 318 2.18 7.45 0.75
N PRO A 319 2.87 8.13 -0.21
CA PRO A 319 2.19 8.75 -1.34
C PRO A 319 1.41 7.76 -2.21
N VAL A 320 1.96 6.56 -2.42
CA VAL A 320 1.30 5.50 -3.21
C VAL A 320 0.03 5.02 -2.52
N GLY A 321 0.08 4.81 -1.20
CA GLY A 321 -1.09 4.43 -0.41
C GLY A 321 -2.21 5.48 -0.47
N LYS A 322 -1.90 6.76 -0.25
CA LYS A 322 -2.87 7.87 -0.35
C LYS A 322 -3.44 8.01 -1.76
N ALA A 323 -2.59 7.86 -2.78
CA ALA A 323 -3.00 7.93 -4.18
C ALA A 323 -3.95 6.78 -4.55
N LEU A 324 -3.68 5.57 -4.08
CA LEU A 324 -4.55 4.43 -4.27
C LEU A 324 -5.91 4.64 -3.61
N GLU A 325 -5.96 5.14 -2.37
CA GLU A 325 -7.23 5.45 -1.69
C GLU A 325 -8.10 6.40 -2.54
N ARG A 326 -7.48 7.43 -3.14
CA ARG A 326 -8.16 8.34 -4.06
C ARG A 326 -8.60 7.64 -5.34
N LEU A 327 -7.73 6.86 -5.99
CA LEU A 327 -8.05 6.11 -7.20
C LEU A 327 -9.24 5.17 -6.97
N HIS A 328 -9.25 4.45 -5.85
CA HIS A 328 -10.35 3.56 -5.45
C HIS A 328 -11.64 4.33 -5.22
N ASP A 329 -11.56 5.46 -4.50
CA ASP A 329 -12.70 6.32 -4.21
C ASP A 329 -13.35 6.85 -5.51
N GLU A 330 -12.52 7.24 -6.47
CA GLU A 330 -12.89 7.72 -7.80
C GLU A 330 -13.45 6.61 -8.69
N SER A 331 -12.84 5.42 -8.67
CA SER A 331 -13.29 4.24 -9.43
C SER A 331 -14.68 3.78 -8.98
N LEU A 332 -14.92 3.74 -7.66
CA LEU A 332 -16.25 3.45 -7.11
C LEU A 332 -17.26 4.59 -7.36
N ALA A 333 -16.81 5.81 -7.66
CA ALA A 333 -17.71 6.90 -8.03
C ALA A 333 -18.09 6.85 -9.52
N ALA A 334 -17.20 6.38 -10.38
CA ALA A 334 -17.37 6.31 -11.83
C ALA A 334 -18.49 5.35 -12.27
N SER A 335 -18.70 4.25 -11.54
CA SER A 335 -19.72 3.25 -11.87
C SER A 335 -20.39 2.62 -10.62
N PRO A 336 -21.58 2.01 -10.74
CA PRO A 336 -22.16 1.21 -9.65
C PRO A 336 -21.31 -0.03 -9.38
N ALA A 337 -21.13 -0.38 -8.10
CA ALA A 337 -20.13 -1.37 -7.71
C ALA A 337 -20.44 -2.79 -8.24
N ARG A 338 -21.72 -3.18 -8.30
CA ARG A 338 -22.17 -4.55 -8.63
C ARG A 338 -23.22 -4.62 -9.73
N LYS A 339 -23.18 -3.72 -10.71
CA LYS A 339 -24.05 -3.79 -11.90
C LYS A 339 -23.19 -3.85 -13.17
N PRO A 340 -23.36 -4.82 -14.08
CA PRO A 340 -22.59 -4.94 -15.34
C PRO A 340 -22.64 -3.69 -16.23
N LEU A 341 -21.59 -3.39 -17.00
CA LEU A 341 -21.45 -2.09 -17.70
C LEU A 341 -22.29 -2.06 -18.99
N GLU A 342 -22.64 -3.24 -19.52
CA GLU A 342 -23.49 -3.42 -20.69
C GLU A 342 -24.89 -2.77 -20.56
N GLU A 343 -25.36 -2.49 -19.35
CA GLU A 343 -26.61 -1.74 -19.12
C GLU A 343 -26.46 -0.20 -19.26
N PHE A 344 -25.26 0.32 -19.56
CA PHE A 344 -24.89 1.73 -19.37
C PHE A 344 -24.38 2.41 -20.64
N SER A 345 -25.18 2.47 -21.71
CA SER A 345 -24.83 3.33 -22.86
C SER A 345 -25.07 4.81 -22.50
N ALA A 346 -24.00 5.52 -22.16
CA ALA A 346 -23.86 6.98 -22.05
C ALA A 346 -24.43 7.72 -20.82
N ALA A 347 -25.37 7.18 -20.04
CA ALA A 347 -25.84 7.82 -18.79
C ALA A 347 -26.03 6.79 -17.67
N PRO A 348 -25.71 7.12 -16.40
CA PRO A 348 -25.98 6.22 -15.30
C PRO A 348 -27.50 5.95 -15.23
N PRO A 349 -27.95 4.69 -15.33
CA PRO A 349 -29.35 4.30 -15.26
C PRO A 349 -29.95 4.85 -13.98
N SER A 350 -31.20 5.28 -14.08
CA SER A 350 -31.93 5.81 -12.94
C SER A 350 -32.15 4.68 -11.92
N MET A 351 -31.22 4.55 -10.96
CA MET A 351 -31.36 3.57 -9.89
C MET A 351 -32.55 3.96 -9.01
N GLY A 352 -33.36 2.97 -8.63
CA GLY A 352 -34.37 3.17 -7.60
C GLY A 352 -33.73 3.63 -6.28
N TRP A 353 -34.47 4.36 -5.44
CA TRP A 353 -33.92 4.89 -4.18
C TRP A 353 -33.39 3.79 -3.24
N ARG A 354 -34.00 2.60 -3.27
CA ARG A 354 -33.55 1.43 -2.49
C ARG A 354 -32.21 0.90 -2.98
N GLU A 355 -32.05 0.80 -4.29
CA GLU A 355 -30.80 0.36 -4.92
C GLU A 355 -29.68 1.35 -4.65
N ARG A 356 -29.94 2.66 -4.80
CA ARG A 356 -28.95 3.70 -4.45
C ARG A 356 -28.49 3.59 -3.00
N ARG A 357 -29.40 3.34 -2.05
CA ARG A 357 -29.03 3.15 -0.64
C ARG A 357 -28.17 1.91 -0.42
N LYS A 358 -28.48 0.81 -1.10
CA LYS A 358 -27.68 -0.42 -1.05
C LYS A 358 -26.28 -0.21 -1.64
N ASP A 359 -26.19 0.39 -2.83
CA ASP A 359 -24.93 0.74 -3.49
C ASP A 359 -24.08 1.67 -2.63
N ASN A 360 -24.66 2.74 -2.09
CA ASN A 360 -23.94 3.66 -1.20
C ASN A 360 -23.42 2.98 0.07
N CYS A 361 -24.20 2.07 0.66
CA CYS A 361 -23.77 1.29 1.82
C CYS A 361 -22.60 0.36 1.46
N LEU A 362 -22.69 -0.32 0.32
CA LEU A 362 -21.65 -1.19 -0.21
C LEU A 362 -20.36 -0.41 -0.48
N LYS A 363 -20.42 0.68 -1.26
CA LYS A 363 -19.29 1.56 -1.55
C LYS A 363 -18.65 2.07 -0.27
N LYS A 364 -19.44 2.52 0.70
CA LYS A 364 -18.93 2.94 2.03
C LYS A 364 -18.14 1.81 2.71
N ASN A 365 -18.63 0.58 2.65
CA ASN A 365 -17.95 -0.56 3.25
C ASN A 365 -16.66 -0.94 2.51
N LEU A 366 -16.66 -0.90 1.17
CA LEU A 366 -15.47 -1.14 0.35
C LEU A 366 -14.40 -0.07 0.62
N LYS A 367 -14.78 1.22 0.61
CA LYS A 367 -13.88 2.33 0.94
C LYS A 367 -13.28 2.19 2.34
N LYS A 368 -14.11 1.87 3.35
CA LYS A 368 -13.64 1.65 4.72
C LYS A 368 -12.65 0.49 4.80
N MET A 369 -12.94 -0.62 4.11
CA MET A 369 -12.04 -1.77 4.05
C MET A 369 -10.72 -1.36 3.43
N PHE A 370 -10.74 -0.74 2.26
CA PHE A 370 -9.52 -0.40 1.53
C PHE A 370 -8.61 0.56 2.30
N ARG A 371 -9.17 1.61 2.91
CA ARG A 371 -8.39 2.52 3.79
C ARG A 371 -7.79 1.80 4.99
N THR A 372 -8.48 0.78 5.51
CA THR A 372 -7.94 -0.04 6.60
C THR A 372 -6.77 -0.89 6.09
N THR A 373 -6.89 -1.45 4.89
CA THR A 373 -5.81 -2.18 4.21
C THR A 373 -4.61 -1.26 3.96
N CYS A 374 -4.79 -0.07 3.38
CA CYS A 374 -3.71 0.90 3.15
C CYS A 374 -3.01 1.31 4.44
N LYS A 375 -3.75 1.47 5.55
CA LYS A 375 -3.17 1.83 6.84
C LYS A 375 -2.36 0.71 7.49
N ASN A 376 -2.81 -0.54 7.34
CA ASN A 376 -2.29 -1.66 8.13
C ASN A 376 -1.34 -2.56 7.34
N HIS A 377 -1.42 -2.60 6.01
CA HIS A 377 -0.67 -3.57 5.21
C HIS A 377 0.84 -3.46 5.44
N PHE A 378 1.46 -2.32 5.11
CA PHE A 378 2.90 -2.17 5.34
C PHE A 378 3.26 -2.09 6.82
N ARG A 379 2.43 -1.44 7.65
CA ARG A 379 2.74 -1.23 9.07
C ARG A 379 2.67 -2.51 9.89
N ASP A 380 1.60 -3.29 9.73
CA ASP A 380 1.22 -4.39 10.62
C ASP A 380 1.36 -5.77 9.94
N GLU A 381 1.11 -5.89 8.63
CA GLU A 381 1.19 -7.19 7.93
C GLU A 381 2.59 -7.46 7.39
N VAL A 382 3.18 -6.46 6.75
CA VAL A 382 4.56 -6.53 6.24
C VAL A 382 5.57 -6.17 7.34
N GLU A 383 5.14 -5.45 8.37
CA GLU A 383 5.99 -5.03 9.51
C GLU A 383 7.22 -4.22 9.07
N VAL A 384 7.03 -3.22 8.21
CA VAL A 384 8.11 -2.42 7.61
C VAL A 384 9.13 -1.95 8.64
N ASN A 385 8.69 -1.37 9.74
CA ASN A 385 9.61 -0.84 10.76
C ASN A 385 10.48 -1.94 11.39
N HIS A 386 9.95 -3.16 11.54
CA HIS A 386 10.74 -4.29 12.03
C HIS A 386 11.70 -4.80 10.96
N ARG A 387 11.26 -4.92 9.71
CA ARG A 387 12.10 -5.33 8.58
C ARG A 387 13.26 -4.39 8.34
N LEU A 388 13.00 -3.08 8.36
CA LEU A 388 14.03 -2.06 8.18
C LEU A 388 15.07 -2.11 9.31
N ARG A 389 14.64 -2.28 10.56
CA ARG A 389 15.56 -2.54 11.68
C ARG A 389 16.44 -3.76 11.44
N CYS A 390 15.88 -4.85 10.92
CA CYS A 390 16.64 -6.07 10.61
C CYS A 390 17.61 -5.86 9.45
N ILE A 391 17.16 -5.21 8.35
CA ILE A 391 18.00 -4.85 7.21
C ILE A 391 19.20 -4.04 7.68
N TYR A 392 18.92 -3.00 8.47
CA TYR A 392 19.93 -2.15 9.04
C TYR A 392 20.87 -2.93 9.98
N ALA A 393 20.38 -3.87 10.79
CA ALA A 393 21.21 -4.70 11.65
C ALA A 393 22.15 -5.62 10.86
N TRP A 394 21.66 -6.23 9.78
CA TRP A 394 22.39 -7.24 8.99
C TRP A 394 23.31 -6.68 7.91
N ALA A 395 23.13 -5.42 7.52
CA ALA A 395 24.02 -4.78 6.57
C ALA A 395 25.48 -4.81 7.06
N ASN A 396 26.39 -5.11 6.12
CA ASN A 396 27.80 -5.42 6.41
C ASN A 396 28.56 -4.19 6.96
N LYS A 397 28.11 -2.97 6.64
CA LYS A 397 28.68 -1.70 7.14
C LYS A 397 30.20 -1.65 6.97
N LYS A 398 30.69 -2.17 5.83
CA LYS A 398 32.13 -2.40 5.62
C LYS A 398 32.96 -1.12 5.77
N HIS A 399 32.36 0.01 5.42
CA HIS A 399 32.95 1.35 5.54
C HIS A 399 33.31 1.76 6.97
N GLN A 400 32.87 1.00 7.99
CA GLN A 400 33.11 1.32 9.40
C GLN A 400 34.17 0.45 10.07
N ASP A 401 34.79 -0.51 9.36
CA ASP A 401 35.79 -1.43 9.92
C ASP A 401 35.34 -2.16 11.22
N ASN A 402 34.04 -2.20 11.53
CA ASN A 402 33.48 -2.56 12.85
C ASN A 402 34.11 -1.80 14.04
N LYS A 403 34.66 -0.60 13.81
CA LYS A 403 35.27 0.24 14.85
C LYS A 403 34.22 1.16 15.45
N ILE A 404 33.97 0.97 16.75
CA ILE A 404 33.24 1.94 17.57
C ILE A 404 34.20 3.07 17.89
N GLU A 405 33.98 4.26 17.32
CA GLU A 405 34.76 5.46 17.67
C GLU A 405 34.33 5.97 19.05
N SER A 406 35.30 6.29 19.91
CA SER A 406 35.05 6.85 21.25
C SER A 406 35.73 8.22 21.37
N VAL A 407 34.98 9.23 21.81
CA VAL A 407 35.50 10.60 21.91
C VAL A 407 35.87 10.98 23.35
N HIS A 408 36.94 11.77 23.46
CA HIS A 408 37.37 12.37 24.71
C HIS A 408 36.59 13.67 24.92
N VAL A 409 35.84 13.76 26.03
CA VAL A 409 35.08 14.97 26.36
C VAL A 409 35.73 15.60 27.58
N GLU A 410 36.19 16.84 27.45
CA GLU A 410 36.58 17.69 28.59
C GLU A 410 35.42 18.61 28.93
N GLU A 411 34.72 18.32 30.02
CA GLU A 411 33.64 19.15 30.53
C GLU A 411 34.01 19.62 31.94
N GLN A 412 34.10 20.95 32.14
CA GLN A 412 34.30 21.60 33.45
C GLN A 412 35.46 21.04 34.31
N GLY A 413 36.61 20.76 33.69
CA GLY A 413 37.81 20.30 34.41
C GLY A 413 37.84 18.83 34.79
N LEU A 414 36.82 18.04 34.40
CA LEU A 414 36.82 16.59 34.48
C LEU A 414 37.18 16.01 33.10
N ALA A 415 38.45 15.67 32.92
CA ALA A 415 38.92 14.94 31.74
C ALA A 415 38.61 13.44 31.91
N GLY A 416 37.78 12.89 31.03
CA GLY A 416 37.44 11.48 31.03
C GLY A 416 37.03 10.99 29.64
N ARG A 417 37.32 9.72 29.32
CA ARG A 417 36.75 9.08 28.14
C ARG A 417 35.27 8.77 28.43
N LYS A 418 34.34 9.59 27.93
CA LYS A 418 32.91 9.22 27.88
C LYS A 418 32.77 8.13 26.79
N ARG A 419 32.58 6.88 27.21
CA ARG A 419 32.44 5.68 26.36
C ARG A 419 31.13 5.62 25.53
N TYR A 420 30.30 6.66 25.52
CA TYR A 420 28.87 6.52 25.22
C TYR A 420 28.35 7.14 23.93
N VAL A 421 29.21 7.61 23.03
CA VAL A 421 28.74 7.95 21.67
C VAL A 421 29.13 6.80 20.77
N GLU A 422 28.46 5.65 20.92
CA GLU A 422 28.45 4.65 19.85
C GLU A 422 27.77 5.32 18.66
N LEU A 423 28.55 5.87 17.73
CA LEU A 423 28.01 6.38 16.48
C LEU A 423 27.28 5.22 15.82
N LYS A 424 25.95 5.30 15.78
CA LYS A 424 25.13 4.29 15.13
C LYS A 424 25.65 4.12 13.69
N PRO A 425 25.80 2.88 13.23
CA PRO A 425 26.43 2.61 11.96
C PRO A 425 25.65 3.26 10.82
N LYS A 426 26.27 3.78 9.76
CA LYS A 426 25.50 4.13 8.56
C LYS A 426 25.39 2.90 7.66
N ILE A 427 24.48 2.92 6.70
CA ILE A 427 24.32 1.90 5.66
C ILE A 427 24.40 2.60 4.31
N SER A 428 25.03 1.97 3.32
CA SER A 428 25.02 2.49 1.94
C SER A 428 23.76 2.05 1.20
N LEU A 429 23.39 2.80 0.15
CA LEU A 429 22.28 2.42 -0.73
C LEU A 429 22.47 1.01 -1.32
N GLU A 430 23.69 0.67 -1.74
CA GLU A 430 24.03 -0.64 -2.31
C GLU A 430 23.80 -1.77 -1.31
N GLU A 431 24.29 -1.61 -0.07
CA GLU A 431 24.09 -2.59 1.01
C GLU A 431 22.60 -2.72 1.36
N PHE A 432 21.88 -1.59 1.40
CA PHE A 432 20.43 -1.60 1.62
C PHE A 432 19.70 -2.39 0.53
N ARG A 433 20.04 -2.18 -0.76
CA ARG A 433 19.39 -2.84 -1.89
C ARG A 433 19.59 -4.35 -1.90
N GLU A 434 20.81 -4.80 -1.61
CA GLU A 434 21.12 -6.24 -1.54
C GLU A 434 20.22 -6.94 -0.52
N VAL A 435 20.14 -6.41 0.70
CA VAL A 435 19.35 -6.99 1.78
C VAL A 435 17.84 -6.79 1.55
N GLN A 436 17.44 -5.65 0.97
CA GLN A 436 16.06 -5.34 0.62
C GLN A 436 15.50 -6.32 -0.42
N GLN A 437 16.24 -6.67 -1.46
CA GLN A 437 15.78 -7.63 -2.47
C GLN A 437 15.52 -9.02 -1.87
N ILE A 438 16.34 -9.45 -0.90
CA ILE A 438 16.21 -10.76 -0.26
C ILE A 438 15.06 -10.77 0.76
N HIS A 439 14.99 -9.76 1.63
CA HIS A 439 14.15 -9.79 2.83
C HIS A 439 12.94 -8.86 2.77
N PHE A 440 12.89 -7.92 1.82
CA PHE A 440 11.85 -6.90 1.73
C PHE A 440 11.54 -6.46 0.28
N ALA A 441 11.36 -7.44 -0.62
CA ALA A 441 10.98 -7.22 -2.02
C ALA A 441 9.63 -6.49 -2.23
N HIS A 442 8.86 -6.27 -1.16
CA HIS A 442 7.58 -5.53 -1.21
C HIS A 442 7.79 -4.06 -1.60
N LEU A 443 8.97 -3.48 -1.31
CA LEU A 443 9.31 -2.11 -1.73
C LEU A 443 9.39 -1.95 -3.24
N ASP A 444 9.62 -3.02 -4.01
CA ASP A 444 9.74 -2.93 -5.47
C ASP A 444 8.37 -3.02 -6.18
N ARG A 445 7.28 -3.14 -5.41
CA ARG A 445 5.93 -3.39 -5.92
C ARG A 445 4.85 -2.83 -4.98
N VAL A 446 5.06 -1.61 -4.51
CA VAL A 446 4.26 -0.99 -3.43
C VAL A 446 2.77 -0.97 -3.76
N ALA A 447 2.38 -0.50 -4.95
CA ALA A 447 0.99 -0.42 -5.32
C ALA A 447 0.35 -1.81 -5.43
N GLN A 448 1.08 -2.76 -6.03
CA GLN A 448 0.61 -4.14 -6.16
C GLN A 448 0.38 -4.81 -4.80
N GLU A 449 1.25 -4.60 -3.82
CA GLU A 449 1.11 -5.24 -2.50
C GLU A 449 -0.09 -4.72 -1.72
N PHE A 450 -0.36 -3.40 -1.75
CA PHE A 450 -1.61 -2.85 -1.21
C PHE A 450 -2.86 -3.49 -1.83
N LEU A 451 -2.87 -3.61 -3.16
CA LEU A 451 -4.02 -4.10 -3.89
C LEU A 451 -4.21 -5.61 -3.75
N LYS A 452 -3.12 -6.39 -3.68
CA LYS A 452 -3.18 -7.82 -3.34
C LYS A 452 -3.76 -8.03 -1.95
N SER A 453 -3.27 -7.30 -0.95
CA SER A 453 -3.81 -7.39 0.43
C SER A 453 -5.28 -6.99 0.50
N TYR A 454 -5.70 -6.00 -0.31
CA TYR A 454 -7.12 -5.63 -0.41
C TYR A 454 -7.95 -6.71 -1.09
N ARG A 455 -7.45 -7.33 -2.16
CA ARG A 455 -8.08 -8.48 -2.83
C ARG A 455 -8.31 -9.62 -1.83
N GLU A 456 -7.30 -9.91 -1.01
CA GLU A 456 -7.40 -10.90 0.07
C GLU A 456 -8.48 -10.54 1.10
N ASP A 457 -8.57 -9.26 1.52
CA ASP A 457 -9.63 -8.78 2.41
C ASP A 457 -11.04 -8.97 1.83
N ILE A 458 -11.20 -8.73 0.52
CA ILE A 458 -12.45 -9.00 -0.19
C ILE A 458 -12.78 -10.49 -0.15
N LEU A 459 -11.84 -11.37 -0.50
CA LEU A 459 -12.03 -12.81 -0.50
C LEU A 459 -12.39 -13.34 0.90
N ILE A 460 -11.70 -12.86 1.94
CA ILE A 460 -12.00 -13.21 3.33
C ILE A 460 -13.42 -12.79 3.70
N LYS A 461 -13.83 -11.57 3.32
CA LYS A 461 -15.20 -11.09 3.61
C LYS A 461 -16.25 -11.93 2.88
N GLN A 462 -16.02 -12.28 1.62
CA GLN A 462 -16.91 -13.14 0.84
C GLN A 462 -17.00 -14.54 1.46
N GLY A 463 -15.85 -15.14 1.83
CA GLY A 463 -15.78 -16.43 2.52
C GLY A 463 -16.55 -16.45 3.85
N LYS A 464 -16.36 -15.44 4.71
CA LYS A 464 -17.13 -15.25 5.94
C LYS A 464 -18.63 -15.09 5.67
N GLY A 465 -18.99 -14.41 4.59
CA GLY A 465 -20.37 -14.26 4.14
C GLY A 465 -21.00 -15.61 3.80
N ARG A 466 -20.29 -16.46 3.05
CA ARG A 466 -20.72 -17.81 2.69
C ARG A 466 -20.90 -18.69 3.92
N GLN A 467 -19.88 -18.80 4.78
CA GLN A 467 -19.97 -19.56 6.04
C GLN A 467 -21.16 -19.12 6.89
N ARG A 468 -21.39 -17.81 7.01
CA ARG A 468 -22.53 -17.29 7.77
C ARG A 468 -23.88 -17.66 7.13
N SER A 469 -23.97 -17.64 5.80
CA SER A 469 -25.19 -18.04 5.10
C SER A 469 -25.49 -19.52 5.27
N GLU A 470 -24.46 -20.37 5.24
CA GLU A 470 -24.58 -21.82 5.47
C GLU A 470 -24.99 -22.10 6.91
N PHE A 471 -24.36 -21.43 7.89
CA PHE A 471 -24.72 -21.53 9.30
C PHE A 471 -26.20 -21.20 9.54
N TYR A 472 -26.73 -20.13 8.93
CA TYR A 472 -28.15 -19.80 9.06
C TYR A 472 -29.06 -20.83 8.38
N ARG A 473 -28.67 -21.35 7.21
CA ARG A 473 -29.41 -22.40 6.52
C ARG A 473 -29.49 -23.67 7.36
N GLU A 474 -28.36 -24.12 7.91
CA GLU A 474 -28.28 -25.31 8.76
C GLU A 474 -29.04 -25.12 10.07
N SER A 475 -28.90 -23.95 10.70
CA SER A 475 -29.67 -23.62 11.92
C SER A 475 -31.17 -23.61 11.64
N ALA A 476 -31.62 -23.05 10.52
CA ALA A 476 -33.03 -23.03 10.14
C ALA A 476 -33.57 -24.44 9.85
N LEU A 477 -32.79 -25.28 9.14
CA LEU A 477 -33.13 -26.69 8.90
C LEU A 477 -33.23 -27.47 10.21
N PHE A 478 -32.26 -27.31 11.10
CA PHE A 478 -32.25 -27.94 12.41
C PHE A 478 -33.49 -27.54 13.23
N LEU A 479 -33.78 -26.24 13.34
CA LEU A 479 -34.97 -25.75 14.05
C LEU A 479 -36.27 -26.25 13.44
N THR A 480 -36.33 -26.38 12.11
CA THR A 480 -37.51 -26.93 11.41
C THR A 480 -37.71 -28.41 11.74
N VAL A 481 -36.63 -29.21 11.73
CA VAL A 481 -36.69 -30.63 12.10
C VAL A 481 -37.11 -30.82 13.55
N VAL A 482 -36.54 -30.03 14.48
CA VAL A 482 -36.93 -30.06 15.90
C VAL A 482 -38.40 -29.69 16.08
N ALA A 483 -38.87 -28.62 15.42
CA ALA A 483 -40.27 -28.21 15.50
C ALA A 483 -41.25 -29.27 14.96
N ILE A 484 -40.88 -29.97 13.87
CA ILE A 484 -41.68 -31.08 13.33
C ILE A 484 -41.72 -32.25 14.32
N ALA A 485 -40.58 -32.61 14.90
CA ALA A 485 -40.50 -33.70 15.88
C ALA A 485 -41.33 -33.39 17.14
N ASP A 486 -41.22 -32.17 17.68
CA ASP A 486 -42.00 -31.72 18.82
C ASP A 486 -43.51 -31.76 18.50
N PHE A 487 -43.91 -31.29 17.31
CA PHE A 487 -45.31 -31.35 16.88
C PHE A 487 -45.85 -32.79 16.82
N ILE A 488 -45.06 -33.75 16.31
CA ILE A 488 -45.43 -35.16 16.29
C ILE A 488 -45.55 -35.72 17.70
N ILE A 489 -44.61 -35.43 18.60
CA ILE A 489 -44.64 -35.90 19.99
C ILE A 489 -45.85 -35.34 20.75
N THR A 490 -46.20 -34.07 20.55
CA THR A 490 -47.37 -33.45 21.21
C THR A 490 -48.72 -33.88 20.65
N SER A 491 -48.76 -34.47 19.46
CA SER A 491 -49.99 -34.92 18.80
C SER A 491 -50.28 -36.42 18.96
N LEU A 492 -49.29 -37.20 19.41
CA LEU A 492 -49.43 -38.57 19.91
C LEU A 492 -49.85 -38.57 21.39
#